data_AF-A0A353WKB6-F1
#
_entry.id   AF-A0A353WKB6-F1
#
_cell.length_a   1.000
_cell.length_b   1.000
_cell.length_c   1.000
_cell.angle_alpha   90.00
_cell.angle_beta   90.00
_cell.angle_gamma   90.00
#
_symmetry.space_group_name_H-M   'P 1'
#
loop_
_entity.id
_entity.type
_entity.pdbx_description
1 polymer ?
#
loop_
_entity_poly.entity_id
_entity_poly.type
_entity_poly.pdbx_seq_one_letter_code
_entity_poly.pdbx_strand_id
1 'polypeptide(L)'
;MSKLVCFIGVIGSGKDYKADRLEEEGFIKLKIADEIYQEAEKELGIDLDSYENKENFKIGKIIIGRDILDSAIYEDTPISPTDIYNIRTGREYLNCKGTFRRQRDKNYWLDQWWKKAVPLLDSEKNLTCSDLRYLNELKSIYECKKNTSHTVKIIFCNYKSYKYNPNFPDPSEKLAQKILSDGWCHEDELPDEYIEELLNNPEL
;
A
#
# COMPACT_ATOMS: atom_id res chain seq x y z
N MET A 1 -20.93 0.95 15.13
CA MET A 1 -19.71 0.11 15.08
C MET A 1 -19.26 -0.06 13.64
N SER A 2 -18.14 0.55 13.27
CA SER A 2 -17.54 0.48 11.93
C SER A 2 -16.71 -0.78 11.70
N LYS A 3 -16.52 -1.12 10.43
CA LYS A 3 -15.72 -2.26 9.96
C LYS A 3 -14.50 -1.76 9.18
N LEU A 4 -13.33 -2.37 9.43
CA LEU A 4 -12.12 -2.20 8.63
C LEU A 4 -11.73 -3.55 8.04
N VAL A 5 -11.67 -3.65 6.71
CA VAL A 5 -11.24 -4.87 6.01
C VAL A 5 -9.96 -4.59 5.25
N CYS A 6 -8.89 -5.26 5.62
CA CYS A 6 -7.58 -5.13 4.98
C CYS A 6 -7.26 -6.40 4.21
N PHE A 7 -6.71 -6.25 3.00
CA PHE A 7 -6.30 -7.37 2.16
C PHE A 7 -4.77 -7.45 2.04
N ILE A 8 -4.24 -8.66 2.19
CA ILE A 8 -2.87 -9.01 1.88
C ILE A 8 -2.88 -10.01 0.74
N GLY A 9 -1.97 -9.87 -0.22
CA GLY A 9 -1.82 -10.87 -1.27
C GLY A 9 -0.78 -10.43 -2.29
N VAL A 10 -0.23 -11.40 -3.02
CA VAL A 10 0.79 -11.12 -4.04
C VAL A 10 0.19 -10.32 -5.22
N ILE A 11 1.02 -9.78 -6.11
CA ILE A 11 0.52 -9.18 -7.35
C ILE A 11 -0.40 -10.15 -8.11
N GLY A 12 -1.53 -9.63 -8.60
CA GLY A 12 -2.52 -10.43 -9.33
C GLY A 12 -3.35 -11.40 -8.48
N SER A 13 -3.31 -11.29 -7.15
CA SER A 13 -4.03 -12.16 -6.20
C SER A 13 -5.53 -11.90 -6.01
N GLY A 14 -6.09 -10.87 -6.67
CA GLY A 14 -7.49 -10.47 -6.51
C GLY A 14 -7.77 -9.48 -5.36
N LYS A 15 -6.75 -9.03 -4.62
CA LYS A 15 -6.90 -8.07 -3.51
C LYS A 15 -7.61 -6.76 -3.91
N ASP A 16 -7.23 -6.18 -5.05
CA ASP A 16 -7.85 -4.94 -5.53
C ASP A 16 -9.33 -5.16 -5.90
N TYR A 17 -9.62 -6.26 -6.62
CA TYR A 17 -10.98 -6.65 -6.99
C TYR A 17 -11.88 -6.82 -5.76
N LYS A 18 -11.41 -7.48 -4.71
CA LYS A 18 -12.17 -7.64 -3.47
C LYS A 18 -12.44 -6.32 -2.77
N ALA A 19 -11.47 -5.43 -2.73
CA ALA A 19 -11.67 -4.09 -2.19
C ALA A 19 -12.63 -3.25 -3.04
N ASP A 20 -12.58 -3.36 -4.38
CA ASP A 20 -13.54 -2.68 -5.28
C ASP A 20 -14.97 -3.18 -5.01
N ARG A 21 -15.16 -4.49 -4.80
CA ARG A 21 -16.47 -5.05 -4.44
C ARG A 21 -17.00 -4.53 -3.10
N LEU A 22 -16.15 -4.39 -2.09
CA LEU A 22 -16.57 -3.77 -0.82
C LEU A 22 -16.91 -2.29 -1.00
N GLU A 23 -16.20 -1.57 -1.87
CA GLU A 23 -16.52 -0.18 -2.21
C GLU A 23 -17.90 -0.06 -2.86
N GLU A 24 -18.24 -0.96 -3.79
CA GLU A 24 -19.60 -1.07 -4.35
C GLU A 24 -20.68 -1.36 -3.29
N GLU A 25 -20.30 -2.03 -2.19
CA GLU A 25 -21.15 -2.31 -1.03
C GLU A 25 -21.20 -1.15 -0.02
N GLY A 26 -20.56 -0.01 -0.32
CA GLY A 26 -20.60 1.22 0.48
C GLY A 26 -19.44 1.37 1.47
N PHE A 27 -18.39 0.56 1.37
CA PHE A 27 -17.13 0.83 2.08
C PHE A 27 -16.40 2.00 1.41
N ILE A 28 -15.65 2.77 2.20
CA ILE A 28 -14.71 3.75 1.68
C ILE A 28 -13.38 3.04 1.47
N LYS A 29 -12.88 3.06 0.23
CA LYS A 29 -11.59 2.46 -0.11
C LYS A 29 -10.47 3.47 0.11
N LEU A 30 -9.53 3.13 0.99
CA LEU A 30 -8.31 3.91 1.22
C LEU A 30 -7.09 3.01 1.05
N LYS A 31 -6.19 3.37 0.14
CA LYS A 31 -4.91 2.67 -0.02
C LYS A 31 -3.78 3.41 0.70
N ILE A 32 -2.87 2.69 1.34
CA ILE A 32 -1.69 3.30 1.98
C ILE A 32 -0.83 4.00 0.93
N ALA A 33 -0.74 3.42 -0.28
CA ALA A 33 0.02 3.99 -1.38
C ALA A 33 -0.61 5.26 -1.97
N ASP A 34 -1.89 5.57 -1.73
CA ASP A 34 -2.51 6.79 -2.27
C ASP A 34 -1.83 8.06 -1.74
N GLU A 35 -1.28 8.02 -0.53
CA GLU A 35 -0.51 9.12 0.06
C GLU A 35 0.74 9.46 -0.78
N ILE A 36 1.36 8.45 -1.39
CA ILE A 36 2.53 8.63 -2.27
C ILE A 36 2.13 9.39 -3.53
N TYR A 37 0.95 9.11 -4.09
CA TYR A 37 0.45 9.81 -5.28
C TYR A 37 0.11 11.26 -4.95
N GLN A 38 -0.49 11.53 -3.79
CA GLN A 38 -0.84 12.91 -3.39
C GLN A 38 0.41 13.78 -3.21
N GLU A 39 1.47 13.24 -2.61
CA GLU A 39 2.74 13.97 -2.54
C GLU A 39 3.38 14.13 -3.93
N ALA A 40 3.31 13.09 -4.78
CA ALA A 40 3.83 13.18 -6.15
C ALA A 40 3.14 14.27 -6.97
N GLU A 41 1.81 14.36 -6.89
CA GLU A 41 1.00 15.39 -7.54
C GLU A 41 1.38 16.79 -7.07
N LYS A 42 1.52 16.98 -5.75
CA LYS A 42 1.92 18.26 -5.17
C LYS A 42 3.33 18.70 -5.61
N GLU A 43 4.30 17.79 -5.58
CA GLU A 43 5.69 18.11 -5.91
C GLU A 43 5.92 18.30 -7.41
N LEU A 44 5.29 17.48 -8.24
CA LEU A 44 5.49 17.50 -9.68
C LEU A 44 4.54 18.44 -10.41
N GLY A 45 3.51 18.95 -9.72
CA GLY A 45 2.48 19.81 -10.31
C GLY A 45 1.67 19.10 -11.38
N ILE A 46 1.37 17.81 -11.18
CA ILE A 46 0.64 16.95 -12.12
C ILE A 46 -0.65 16.43 -11.49
N ASP A 47 -1.71 16.27 -12.28
CA ASP A 47 -2.97 15.66 -11.84
C ASP A 47 -2.85 14.13 -11.87
N LEU A 48 -3.02 13.49 -10.70
CA LEU A 48 -3.06 12.03 -10.55
C LEU A 48 -4.38 11.55 -9.93
N ASP A 49 -5.46 12.32 -10.02
CA ASP A 49 -6.73 12.00 -9.39
C ASP A 49 -7.45 10.83 -10.09
N SER A 50 -7.32 10.73 -11.42
CA SER A 50 -7.96 9.67 -12.18
C SER A 50 -7.11 8.39 -12.28
N TYR A 51 -7.78 7.23 -12.37
CA TYR A 51 -7.12 5.95 -12.64
C TYR A 51 -6.27 6.01 -13.92
N GLU A 52 -6.82 6.62 -14.98
CA GLU A 52 -6.12 6.78 -16.26
C GLU A 52 -4.84 7.62 -16.10
N ASN A 53 -4.89 8.73 -15.37
CA ASN A 53 -3.71 9.54 -15.10
C ASN A 53 -2.68 8.77 -14.28
N LYS A 54 -3.09 8.06 -13.23
CA LYS A 54 -2.19 7.19 -12.44
C LYS A 54 -1.52 6.13 -13.32
N GLU A 55 -2.24 5.49 -14.23
CA GLU A 55 -1.67 4.49 -15.14
C GLU A 55 -0.75 5.11 -16.18
N ASN A 56 -1.15 6.22 -16.82
CA ASN A 56 -0.32 6.94 -17.78
C ASN A 56 0.98 7.46 -17.13
N PHE A 57 0.91 7.95 -15.90
CA PHE A 57 2.07 8.33 -15.10
C PHE A 57 3.01 7.15 -14.88
N LYS A 58 2.48 6.02 -14.40
CA LYS A 58 3.27 4.80 -14.11
C LYS A 58 4.06 4.30 -15.31
N ILE A 59 3.51 4.43 -16.52
CA ILE A 59 4.15 3.95 -17.75
C ILE A 59 4.96 5.03 -18.48
N GLY A 60 5.12 6.22 -17.89
CA GLY A 60 5.95 7.30 -18.45
C GLY A 60 5.31 8.05 -19.61
N LYS A 61 3.97 8.00 -19.77
CA LYS A 61 3.26 8.82 -20.76
C LYS A 61 3.06 10.26 -20.31
N ILE A 62 3.10 10.53 -19.02
CA ILE A 62 3.14 11.89 -18.49
C ILE A 62 4.59 12.34 -18.46
N ILE A 63 4.93 13.33 -19.28
CA ILE A 63 6.28 13.90 -19.34
C ILE A 63 6.45 14.85 -18.17
N ILE A 64 7.40 14.55 -17.29
CA ILE A 64 7.81 15.41 -16.18
C ILE A 64 9.06 16.17 -16.65
N GLY A 65 9.08 17.50 -16.44
CA GLY A 65 10.29 18.30 -16.67
C GLY A 65 11.45 17.77 -15.82
N ARG A 66 12.64 17.62 -16.42
CA ARG A 66 13.81 17.07 -15.72
C ARG A 66 14.20 17.92 -14.51
N ASP A 67 14.12 19.23 -14.68
CA ASP A 67 14.28 20.26 -13.65
C ASP A 67 13.31 20.09 -12.48
N ILE A 68 12.03 19.83 -12.77
CA ILE A 68 11.00 19.59 -11.74
C ILE A 68 11.30 18.29 -10.99
N LEU A 69 11.67 17.24 -11.72
CA LEU A 69 12.03 15.94 -11.14
C LEU A 69 13.26 16.08 -10.22
N ASP A 70 14.30 16.79 -10.66
CA ASP A 70 15.51 17.01 -9.90
C ASP A 70 15.21 17.82 -8.61
N SER A 71 14.40 18.88 -8.70
CA SER A 71 13.99 19.66 -7.52
C SER A 71 13.15 18.87 -6.52
N ALA A 72 12.12 18.14 -6.99
CA ALA A 72 11.26 17.32 -6.15
C ALA A 72 12.05 16.23 -5.40
N ILE A 73 13.08 15.69 -6.05
CA ILE A 73 13.94 14.68 -5.43
C ILE A 73 14.97 15.32 -4.49
N TYR A 74 15.58 16.45 -4.84
CA TYR A 74 16.63 17.05 -4.01
C TYR A 74 16.13 17.59 -2.66
N GLU A 75 14.92 18.14 -2.59
CA GLU A 75 14.38 18.70 -1.35
C GLU A 75 14.14 17.64 -0.27
N ASP A 76 13.84 16.41 -0.68
CA ASP A 76 13.44 15.36 0.25
C ASP A 76 14.38 14.16 0.31
N THR A 77 15.44 14.07 -0.51
CA THR A 77 16.15 12.80 -0.72
C THR A 77 17.67 12.93 -0.93
N PRO A 78 18.55 12.24 -0.17
CA PRO A 78 19.93 11.96 -0.54
C PRO A 78 19.93 10.73 -1.47
N ILE A 79 19.24 10.82 -2.60
CA ILE A 79 19.35 9.82 -3.66
C ILE A 79 20.68 10.12 -4.37
N SER A 80 21.47 9.09 -4.68
CA SER A 80 22.68 9.32 -5.47
C SER A 80 22.26 9.97 -6.79
N PRO A 81 22.97 10.99 -7.30
CA PRO A 81 22.60 11.62 -8.57
C PRO A 81 22.36 10.58 -9.67
N THR A 82 23.14 9.50 -9.66
CA THR A 82 23.06 8.36 -10.58
C THR A 82 21.71 7.62 -10.54
N ASP A 83 21.10 7.45 -9.36
CA ASP A 83 19.80 6.79 -9.22
C ASP A 83 18.66 7.70 -9.70
N ILE A 84 18.78 9.02 -9.49
CA ILE A 84 17.87 10.03 -10.07
C ILE A 84 17.92 9.97 -11.60
N TYR A 85 19.13 9.83 -12.16
CA TYR A 85 19.31 9.76 -13.61
C TYR A 85 18.57 8.58 -14.27
N ASN A 86 18.28 7.53 -13.50
CA ASN A 86 17.64 6.31 -13.97
C ASN A 86 16.12 6.30 -13.88
N ILE A 87 15.48 7.31 -13.27
CA ILE A 87 14.02 7.41 -13.24
C ILE A 87 13.53 7.79 -14.65
N ARG A 88 12.81 6.87 -15.30
CA ARG A 88 12.24 7.02 -16.64
C ARG A 88 10.72 7.00 -16.64
N THR A 89 10.12 6.53 -15.55
CA THR A 89 8.68 6.34 -15.41
C THR A 89 8.18 6.85 -14.08
N GLY A 90 6.90 7.22 -14.01
CA GLY A 90 6.25 7.55 -12.73
C GLY A 90 6.26 6.38 -11.75
N ARG A 91 6.30 5.13 -12.23
CA ARG A 91 6.45 3.95 -11.37
C ARG A 91 7.78 3.98 -10.62
N GLU A 92 8.88 4.23 -11.31
CA GLU A 92 10.21 4.30 -10.70
C GLU A 92 10.28 5.46 -9.70
N TYR A 93 9.70 6.62 -10.05
CA TYR A 93 9.60 7.75 -9.13
C TYR A 93 8.84 7.39 -7.84
N LEU A 94 7.64 6.83 -7.96
CA LEU A 94 6.81 6.42 -6.81
C LEU A 94 7.51 5.38 -5.95
N ASN A 95 8.18 4.40 -6.57
CA ASN A 95 8.93 3.37 -5.85
C ASN A 95 10.11 3.98 -5.09
N CYS A 96 10.84 4.91 -5.73
CA CYS A 96 11.96 5.60 -5.13
C CYS A 96 11.50 6.43 -3.91
N LYS A 97 10.49 7.27 -4.10
CA LYS A 97 9.88 8.10 -3.05
C LYS A 97 9.32 7.26 -1.90
N GLY A 98 8.55 6.22 -2.23
CA GLY A 98 7.94 5.32 -1.27
C GLY A 98 8.98 4.63 -0.39
N THR A 99 10.02 4.06 -1.02
CA THR A 99 11.15 3.41 -0.34
C THR A 99 11.90 4.39 0.55
N PHE A 100 12.17 5.58 0.03
CA PHE A 100 12.98 6.53 0.72
C PHE A 100 12.33 7.06 2.01
N ARG A 101 11.07 7.50 1.92
CA ARG A 101 10.33 7.96 3.11
C ARG A 101 10.34 6.86 4.18
N ARG A 102 10.17 5.59 3.79
CA ARG A 102 10.23 4.43 4.70
C ARG A 102 11.62 4.17 5.31
N GLN A 103 12.70 4.54 4.65
CA GLN A 103 14.06 4.42 5.22
C GLN A 103 14.28 5.42 6.35
N ARG A 104 13.74 6.64 6.24
CA ARG A 104 13.80 7.64 7.31
C ARG A 104 12.80 7.36 8.42
N ASP A 105 11.58 7.01 8.04
CA ASP A 105 10.49 6.69 8.95
C ASP A 105 9.62 5.58 8.32
N LYS A 106 9.76 4.37 8.88
CA LYS A 106 9.06 3.17 8.40
C LYS A 106 7.54 3.33 8.40
N ASN A 107 6.99 4.16 9.29
CA ASN A 107 5.55 4.36 9.47
C ASN A 107 5.00 5.58 8.72
N TYR A 108 5.85 6.37 8.05
CA TYR A 108 5.44 7.64 7.46
C TYR A 108 4.12 7.59 6.67
N TRP A 109 4.03 6.68 5.69
CA TRP A 109 2.83 6.53 4.85
C TRP A 109 1.62 6.00 5.61
N LEU A 110 1.87 5.12 6.57
CA LEU A 110 0.85 4.55 7.44
C LEU A 110 0.26 5.62 8.37
N ASP A 111 1.09 6.53 8.87
CA ASP A 111 0.66 7.64 9.71
C ASP A 111 -0.20 8.63 8.91
N GLN A 112 0.17 8.93 7.66
CA GLN A 112 -0.67 9.75 6.78
C GLN A 112 -2.01 9.07 6.48
N TRP A 113 -1.99 7.76 6.20
CA TRP A 113 -3.20 6.97 5.98
C TRP A 113 -4.12 6.99 7.22
N TRP A 114 -3.57 6.83 8.43
CA TRP A 114 -4.35 6.85 9.67
C TRP A 114 -4.98 8.22 9.97
N LYS A 115 -4.34 9.33 9.60
CA LYS A 115 -4.95 10.67 9.72
C LYS A 115 -6.26 10.78 8.94
N LYS A 116 -6.44 10.00 7.87
CA LYS A 116 -7.69 9.92 7.10
C LYS A 116 -8.62 8.83 7.59
N ALA A 117 -8.07 7.65 7.92
CA ALA A 117 -8.86 6.50 8.31
C ALA A 117 -9.54 6.68 9.69
N VAL A 118 -8.84 7.22 10.69
CA VAL A 118 -9.38 7.36 12.05
C VAL A 118 -10.67 8.21 12.09
N PRO A 119 -10.72 9.44 11.52
CA PRO A 119 -11.95 10.22 11.51
C PRO A 119 -13.15 9.53 10.82
N LEU A 120 -12.87 8.70 9.81
CA LEU A 120 -13.91 7.93 9.11
C LEU A 120 -14.42 6.77 9.96
N LEU A 121 -13.53 6.03 10.63
CA LEU A 121 -13.91 4.95 11.54
C LEU A 121 -14.69 5.48 12.75
N ASP A 122 -14.26 6.62 13.31
CA ASP A 122 -14.92 7.29 14.44
C ASP A 122 -16.31 7.82 14.06
N SER A 123 -16.52 8.19 12.79
CA SER A 123 -17.82 8.55 12.23
C SER A 123 -18.62 7.35 11.71
N GLU A 124 -18.28 6.15 12.18
CA GLU A 124 -18.94 4.88 11.88
C GLU A 124 -18.95 4.48 10.40
N LYS A 125 -18.01 4.98 9.59
CA LYS A 125 -17.84 4.54 8.20
C LYS A 125 -17.08 3.22 8.13
N ASN A 126 -17.49 2.37 7.20
CA ASN A 126 -16.77 1.14 6.90
C ASN A 126 -15.64 1.43 5.92
N LEU A 127 -14.45 0.87 6.18
CA LEU A 127 -13.24 1.10 5.40
C LEU A 127 -12.70 -0.19 4.81
N THR A 128 -12.12 -0.10 3.62
CA THR A 128 -11.37 -1.20 3.00
C THR A 128 -9.99 -0.72 2.53
N CYS A 129 -8.96 -1.55 2.73
CA CYS A 129 -7.58 -1.28 2.31
C CYS A 129 -7.03 -2.48 1.53
N SER A 130 -6.54 -2.26 0.31
CA SER A 130 -6.16 -3.35 -0.61
C SER A 130 -4.66 -3.56 -0.77
N ASP A 131 -3.83 -2.77 -0.08
CA ASP A 131 -2.39 -2.69 -0.29
C ASP A 131 -1.58 -2.75 1.01
N LEU A 132 -2.04 -3.56 1.96
CA LEU A 132 -1.26 -3.92 3.15
C LEU A 132 -0.06 -4.79 2.74
N ARG A 133 1.17 -4.27 2.88
CA ARG A 133 2.38 -4.84 2.27
C ARG A 133 3.49 -5.13 3.28
N TYR A 134 3.55 -4.39 4.39
CA TYR A 134 4.67 -4.44 5.33
C TYR A 134 4.26 -4.86 6.75
N LEU A 135 5.19 -5.45 7.50
CA LEU A 135 4.94 -5.97 8.84
C LEU A 135 4.50 -4.88 9.84
N ASN A 136 5.07 -3.68 9.73
CA ASN A 136 4.68 -2.54 10.57
C ASN A 136 3.25 -2.06 10.28
N GLU A 137 2.79 -2.18 9.03
CA GLU A 137 1.41 -1.88 8.67
C GLU A 137 0.47 -2.94 9.26
N LEU A 138 0.79 -4.23 9.08
CA LEU A 138 0.04 -5.33 9.70
C LEU A 138 -0.07 -5.14 11.22
N LYS A 139 1.05 -4.81 11.88
CA LYS A 139 1.08 -4.54 13.32
C LYS A 139 0.10 -3.44 13.70
N SER A 140 0.13 -2.32 12.99
CA SER A 140 -0.72 -1.18 13.32
C SER A 140 -2.21 -1.47 13.11
N ILE A 141 -2.58 -2.16 12.02
CA ILE A 141 -3.95 -2.63 11.80
C ILE A 141 -4.38 -3.59 12.91
N TYR A 142 -3.50 -4.50 13.32
CA TYR A 142 -3.78 -5.46 14.38
C TYR A 142 -3.92 -4.80 15.76
N GLU A 143 -3.12 -3.79 16.07
CA GLU A 143 -3.30 -2.98 17.27
C GLU A 143 -4.63 -2.20 17.25
N CYS A 144 -5.08 -1.73 16.08
CA CYS A 144 -6.42 -1.14 15.96
C CYS A 144 -7.51 -2.17 16.33
N LYS A 145 -7.36 -3.44 15.90
CA LYS A 145 -8.27 -4.53 16.28
C LYS A 145 -8.33 -4.74 17.80
N LYS A 146 -7.18 -4.67 18.48
CA LYS A 146 -7.07 -4.92 19.94
C LYS A 146 -7.55 -3.75 20.79
N ASN A 147 -7.30 -2.53 20.35
CA ASN A 147 -7.42 -1.34 21.19
C ASN A 147 -8.68 -0.51 20.90
N THR A 148 -9.53 -0.95 19.97
CA THR A 148 -10.75 -0.23 19.59
C THR A 148 -11.97 -1.15 19.60
N SER A 149 -13.16 -0.57 19.47
CA SER A 149 -14.40 -1.33 19.30
C SER A 149 -14.72 -1.65 17.83
N HIS A 150 -13.86 -1.25 16.89
CA HIS A 150 -14.08 -1.50 15.46
C HIS A 150 -13.91 -2.98 15.13
N THR A 151 -14.70 -3.47 14.19
CA THR A 151 -14.49 -4.83 13.66
C THR A 151 -13.38 -4.78 12.62
N VAL A 152 -12.24 -5.41 12.88
CA VAL A 152 -11.11 -5.46 11.94
C VAL A 152 -10.92 -6.87 11.40
N LYS A 153 -10.86 -6.99 10.07
CA LYS A 153 -10.56 -8.25 9.35
C LYS A 153 -9.32 -8.07 8.50
N ILE A 154 -8.42 -9.05 8.54
CA ILE A 154 -7.25 -9.12 7.67
C ILE A 154 -7.40 -10.38 6.83
N ILE A 155 -7.57 -10.22 5.52
CA ILE A 155 -7.93 -11.30 4.60
C ILE A 155 -6.78 -11.54 3.64
N PHE A 156 -6.35 -12.80 3.52
CA PHE A 156 -5.39 -13.21 2.52
C PHE A 156 -6.07 -13.48 1.17
N CYS A 157 -5.47 -12.96 0.10
CA CYS A 157 -5.92 -13.15 -1.26
C CYS A 157 -4.93 -14.00 -2.06
N ASN A 158 -5.43 -15.01 -2.75
CA ASN A 158 -4.64 -15.98 -3.50
C ASN A 158 -5.32 -16.40 -4.83
N TYR A 159 -6.19 -15.55 -5.38
CA TYR A 159 -6.77 -15.80 -6.70
C TYR A 159 -5.70 -15.70 -7.78
N LYS A 160 -5.65 -16.66 -8.71
CA LYS A 160 -4.60 -16.75 -9.73
C LYS A 160 -5.04 -16.07 -11.03
N SER A 161 -4.97 -14.73 -11.06
CA SER A 161 -5.22 -13.98 -12.31
C SER A 161 -4.07 -14.11 -13.32
N TYR A 162 -4.25 -13.58 -14.53
CA TYR A 162 -3.18 -13.53 -15.55
C TYR A 162 -1.96 -12.67 -15.14
N LYS A 163 -2.11 -11.78 -14.15
CA LYS A 163 -1.03 -10.97 -13.57
C LYS A 163 -0.40 -11.62 -12.33
N TYR A 164 -0.85 -12.83 -11.95
CA TYR A 164 -0.42 -13.48 -10.73
C TYR A 164 1.06 -13.83 -10.80
N ASN A 165 1.86 -13.26 -9.89
CA ASN A 165 3.29 -13.55 -9.81
C ASN A 165 3.72 -13.68 -8.34
N PRO A 166 3.79 -14.91 -7.81
CA PRO A 166 4.15 -15.12 -6.41
C PRO A 166 5.64 -14.90 -6.15
N ASN A 167 6.47 -14.89 -7.19
CA ASN A 167 7.93 -14.77 -7.08
C ASN A 167 8.42 -13.37 -7.50
N PHE A 168 7.53 -12.36 -7.50
CA PHE A 168 7.93 -11.00 -7.84
C PHE A 168 8.95 -10.50 -6.81
N PRO A 169 10.18 -10.10 -7.22
CA PRO A 169 11.30 -9.89 -6.30
C PRO A 169 11.26 -8.53 -5.56
N ASP A 170 10.07 -7.96 -5.40
CA ASP A 170 9.90 -6.65 -4.76
C ASP A 170 9.76 -6.80 -3.23
N PRO A 171 10.48 -5.99 -2.42
CA PRO A 171 10.41 -6.07 -0.96
C PRO A 171 8.98 -5.96 -0.40
N SER A 172 8.10 -5.25 -1.09
CA SER A 172 6.71 -5.06 -0.66
C SER A 172 5.81 -6.28 -0.86
N GLU A 173 6.33 -7.35 -1.47
CA GLU A 173 5.61 -8.62 -1.63
C GLU A 173 6.02 -9.66 -0.57
N LYS A 174 7.09 -9.42 0.21
CA LYS A 174 7.64 -10.40 1.18
C LYS A 174 6.62 -10.91 2.18
N LEU A 175 5.81 -10.02 2.76
CA LEU A 175 4.77 -10.41 3.72
C LEU A 175 3.76 -11.37 3.08
N ALA A 176 3.26 -11.00 1.89
CA ALA A 176 2.30 -11.83 1.16
C ALA A 176 2.92 -13.16 0.71
N GLN A 177 4.20 -13.17 0.32
CA GLN A 177 4.94 -14.39 -0.04
C GLN A 177 5.12 -15.33 1.14
N LYS A 178 5.41 -14.81 2.34
CA LYS A 178 5.49 -15.63 3.55
C LYS A 178 4.14 -16.27 3.86
N ILE A 179 3.07 -15.49 3.85
CA ILE A 179 1.71 -15.99 4.08
C ILE A 179 1.34 -17.05 3.02
N LEU A 180 1.70 -16.82 1.76
CA LEU A 180 1.51 -17.81 0.71
C LEU A 180 2.27 -19.11 0.98
N SER A 181 3.54 -19.02 1.42
CA SER A 181 4.38 -20.17 1.70
C SER A 181 3.90 -21.01 2.89
N ASP A 182 3.16 -20.39 3.81
CA ASP A 182 2.56 -21.06 4.96
C ASP A 182 1.25 -21.81 4.60
N GLY A 183 0.83 -21.73 3.33
CA GLY A 183 -0.27 -22.55 2.79
C GLY A 183 -1.64 -21.90 2.80
N TRP A 184 -1.73 -20.59 3.08
CA TRP A 184 -3.01 -19.87 3.14
C TRP A 184 -3.74 -19.84 1.79
N CYS A 185 -5.07 -20.03 1.86
CA CYS A 185 -5.96 -20.10 0.71
C CYS A 185 -6.58 -18.73 0.39
N HIS A 186 -7.21 -18.65 -0.78
CA HIS A 186 -7.89 -17.43 -1.18
C HIS A 186 -9.08 -17.14 -0.27
N GLU A 187 -9.15 -15.90 0.24
CA GLU A 187 -10.21 -15.38 1.11
C GLU A 187 -10.17 -15.87 2.55
N ASP A 188 -9.09 -16.53 2.96
CA ASP A 188 -8.90 -16.86 4.36
C ASP A 188 -8.74 -15.58 5.20
N GLU A 189 -9.51 -15.47 6.27
CA GLU A 189 -9.28 -14.49 7.32
C GLU A 189 -8.13 -14.97 8.20
N LEU A 190 -7.10 -14.14 8.36
CA LEU A 190 -5.94 -14.49 9.19
C LEU A 190 -6.35 -14.46 10.67
N PRO A 191 -6.18 -15.56 11.42
CA PRO A 191 -6.50 -15.64 12.84
C PRO A 191 -5.46 -14.89 13.66
N ASP A 192 -5.85 -14.52 14.88
CA ASP A 192 -5.03 -13.70 15.76
C ASP A 192 -3.69 -14.39 16.10
N GLU A 193 -3.72 -15.70 16.35
CA GLU A 193 -2.52 -16.48 16.67
C GLU A 193 -1.49 -16.44 15.54
N TYR A 194 -1.97 -16.49 14.28
CA TYR A 194 -1.09 -16.45 13.12
C TYR A 194 -0.54 -15.04 12.86
N ILE A 195 -1.36 -14.00 13.07
CA ILE A 195 -0.87 -12.62 12.99
C ILE A 195 0.21 -12.37 14.04
N GLU A 196 0.01 -12.83 15.28
CA GLU A 196 1.03 -12.72 16.33
C GLU A 196 2.31 -13.48 15.98
N GLU A 197 2.21 -14.67 15.38
CA GLU A 197 3.37 -15.40 14.87
C GLU A 197 4.15 -14.58 13.82
N LEU A 198 3.45 -14.03 12.82
CA LEU A 198 4.07 -13.17 11.80
C LEU A 198 4.78 -11.96 12.42
N LEU A 199 4.14 -11.29 13.38
CA LEU A 199 4.69 -10.09 14.04
C LEU A 199 5.93 -10.38 14.89
N ASN A 200 6.13 -11.63 15.30
CA ASN A 200 7.30 -12.07 16.05
C ASN A 200 8.40 -12.68 15.16
N ASN A 201 8.19 -12.76 13.84
CA ASN A 201 9.15 -13.34 12.91
C ASN A 201 10.26 -12.34 12.56
N PRO A 202 11.54 -12.61 12.91
CA PRO A 202 12.65 -11.69 12.65
C PRO A 202 13.08 -11.62 11.17
N GLU A 203 12.58 -12.52 10.31
CA GLU A 203 12.93 -12.58 8.89
C GLU A 203 12.03 -11.69 8.00
N LEU A 204 11.02 -11.03 8.58
CA LEU A 204 10.03 -10.17 7.91
C LEU A 204 10.21 -8.67 8.16
#